data_AF-A0A674JYU4-F1
#
_entry.id   AF-A0A674JYU4-F1
#
_cell.length_a   1.000
_cell.length_b   1.000
_cell.length_c   1.000
_cell.angle_alpha   90.00
_cell.angle_beta   90.00
_cell.angle_gamma   90.00
#
_symmetry.space_group_name_H-M   'P 1'
#
loop_
_entity.id
_entity.type
_entity.pdbx_description
1 polymer ?
#
loop_
_entity_poly.entity_id
_entity_poly.type
_entity_poly.pdbx_seq_one_letter_code
_entity_poly.pdbx_strand_id
1 'polypeptide(L)'
;MNKVKTTSEKSLTNNSRIVGLLAQLEKINSESLLVEADTARYVTSKILHLAQSQEKTRKEMTAKGSPAIEVILSTLEVKHLIHVRVY
;
A
#
# COMPACT_ATOMS: atom_id res chain seq x y z
N MET A 1 16.47 8.85 31.27
CA MET A 1 15.21 8.17 30.89
C MET A 1 14.64 8.89 29.66
N ASN A 2 14.75 8.30 28.48
CA ASN A 2 14.22 8.91 27.25
C ASN A 2 12.68 8.84 27.27
N LYS A 3 12.03 10.01 27.17
CA LYS A 3 10.59 10.09 26.93
C LYS A 3 10.30 9.51 25.54
N VAL A 4 9.74 8.31 25.50
CA VAL A 4 9.13 7.74 24.29
C VAL A 4 7.97 8.66 23.91
N LYS A 5 8.12 9.39 22.79
CA LYS A 5 7.02 10.08 22.13
C LYS A 5 6.07 9.01 21.59
N THR A 6 4.92 8.85 22.22
CA THR A 6 3.79 8.08 21.70
C THR A 6 3.27 8.81 20.46
N THR A 7 3.68 8.34 19.28
CA THR A 7 3.10 8.75 18.01
C THR A 7 1.62 8.37 17.99
N SER A 8 0.76 9.39 17.97
CA SER A 8 -0.68 9.33 17.82
C SER A 8 -1.10 8.35 16.72
N GLU A 9 -2.00 7.42 17.06
CA GLU A 9 -2.51 6.34 16.21
C GLU A 9 -3.15 6.84 14.90
N LYS A 10 -3.47 8.14 14.79
CA LYS A 10 -3.96 8.76 13.55
C LYS A 10 -2.92 8.89 12.44
N SER A 11 -1.62 8.69 12.70
CA SER A 11 -0.57 8.89 11.68
C SER A 11 -0.28 7.67 10.81
N LEU A 12 -0.83 6.48 11.13
CA LEU A 12 -0.51 5.25 10.39
C LEU A 12 -1.25 5.15 9.05
N THR A 13 -2.42 5.77 8.92
CA THR A 13 -3.22 5.80 7.68
C THR A 13 -2.75 6.88 6.68
N ASN A 14 -1.89 7.80 7.12
CA ASN A 14 -1.58 9.03 6.38
C ASN A 14 -0.28 8.95 5.55
N ASN A 15 0.40 7.79 5.51
CA ASN A 15 1.65 7.61 4.75
C ASN A 15 1.42 7.10 3.31
N SER A 16 0.17 6.96 2.87
CA SER A 16 -0.12 6.53 1.51
C SER A 16 0.26 7.63 0.51
N ARG A 17 1.28 7.34 -0.31
CA ARG A 17 1.70 8.23 -1.40
C ARG A 17 0.56 8.55 -2.37
N ILE A 18 -0.36 7.61 -2.59
CA ILE A 18 -1.56 7.82 -3.44
C ILE A 18 -2.50 8.85 -2.79
N VAL A 19 -2.76 8.74 -1.49
CA VAL A 19 -3.65 9.69 -0.77
C VAL A 19 -3.07 11.11 -0.82
N GLY A 20 -1.75 11.26 -0.64
CA GLY A 20 -1.09 12.56 -0.76
C GLY A 20 -1.13 13.17 -2.17
N LEU A 21 -1.14 12.35 -3.22
CA LEU A 21 -1.29 12.81 -4.60
C LEU A 21 -2.75 13.15 -4.94
N LEU A 22 -3.71 12.40 -4.41
CA LEU A 22 -5.14 12.72 -4.57
C LEU A 22 -5.50 14.07 -3.95
N ALA A 23 -5.00 14.36 -2.74
CA ALA A 23 -5.17 15.66 -2.10
C ALA A 23 -4.53 16.81 -2.93
N GLN A 24 -3.39 16.57 -3.58
CA GLN A 24 -2.80 17.54 -4.51
C GLN A 24 -3.69 17.79 -5.72
N LEU A 25 -4.29 16.73 -6.28
CA LEU A 25 -5.19 16.84 -7.44
C LEU A 25 -6.49 17.58 -7.08
N GLU A 26 -7.04 17.34 -5.89
CA GLU A 26 -8.20 18.08 -5.36
C GLU A 26 -7.92 19.57 -5.20
N LYS A 27 -6.72 19.92 -4.71
CA LYS A 27 -6.29 21.32 -4.61
C LYS A 27 -6.20 21.98 -5.98
N ILE A 28 -5.54 21.34 -6.94
CA ILE A 28 -5.43 21.81 -8.33
C ILE A 28 -6.80 22.05 -8.95
N ASN A 29 -7.74 21.12 -8.74
CA ASN A 29 -9.10 21.24 -9.23
C ASN A 29 -9.87 22.41 -8.61
N SER A 30 -9.56 22.75 -7.34
CA SER A 30 -10.25 23.82 -6.60
C SER A 30 -9.70 25.22 -6.93
N GLU A 31 -8.44 25.33 -7.31
CA GLU A 31 -7.76 26.62 -7.53
C GLU A 31 -7.87 27.14 -8.98
N SER A 32 -8.44 26.36 -9.91
CA SER A 32 -8.82 26.73 -11.30
C SER A 32 -7.85 27.71 -12.00
N LEU A 33 -6.55 27.42 -11.93
CA LEU A 33 -5.52 28.16 -12.66
C LEU A 33 -5.25 27.44 -13.99
N LEU A 34 -5.48 28.12 -15.11
CA LEU A 34 -5.23 27.64 -16.49
C LEU A 34 -3.78 27.12 -16.73
N VAL A 35 -2.86 27.40 -15.79
CA VAL A 35 -1.44 27.01 -15.82
C VAL A 35 -1.18 25.63 -15.18
N GLU A 36 -2.15 25.04 -14.47
CA GLU A 36 -1.93 23.78 -13.73
C GLU A 36 -2.23 22.50 -14.52
N ALA A 37 -2.61 22.59 -15.80
CA ALA A 37 -2.95 21.43 -16.61
C ALA A 37 -1.79 20.40 -16.70
N ASP A 38 -0.55 20.88 -16.83
CA ASP A 38 0.63 20.00 -16.86
C ASP A 38 0.88 19.35 -15.49
N THR A 39 0.69 20.09 -14.41
CA THR A 39 0.80 19.58 -13.03
C THR A 39 -0.31 18.56 -12.74
N ALA A 40 -1.54 18.83 -13.14
CA ALA A 40 -2.67 17.90 -13.02
C ALA A 40 -2.40 16.60 -13.77
N ARG A 41 -1.90 16.70 -15.02
CA ARG A 41 -1.53 15.54 -15.84
C ARG A 41 -0.40 14.73 -15.20
N TYR A 42 0.60 15.41 -14.63
CA TYR A 42 1.70 14.78 -13.92
C TYR A 42 1.24 14.03 -12.66
N VAL A 43 0.44 14.68 -11.80
CA VAL A 43 -0.10 14.08 -10.58
C VAL A 43 -0.98 12.88 -10.93
N THR A 44 -1.85 13.03 -11.92
CA THR A 44 -2.71 11.94 -12.41
C THR A 44 -1.88 10.76 -12.93
N SER A 45 -0.85 11.02 -13.74
CA SER A 45 0.05 9.99 -14.25
C SER A 45 0.77 9.23 -13.11
N LYS A 46 1.23 9.95 -12.07
CA LYS A 46 1.83 9.32 -10.89
C LYS A 46 0.86 8.43 -10.11
N ILE A 47 -0.39 8.87 -9.93
CA ILE A 47 -1.43 8.07 -9.29
C ILE A 47 -1.66 6.79 -10.09
N LEU A 48 -1.84 6.91 -11.42
CA LEU A 48 -2.05 5.78 -12.31
C LEU A 48 -0.89 4.78 -12.24
N HIS A 49 0.36 5.27 -12.32
CA HIS A 49 1.55 4.43 -12.22
C HIS A 49 1.62 3.67 -10.89
N LEU A 50 1.34 4.35 -9.77
CA LEU A 50 1.34 3.71 -8.45
C LEU A 50 0.24 2.65 -8.34
N ALA A 51 -0.97 2.94 -8.82
CA ALA A 51 -2.08 1.98 -8.81
C ALA A 51 -1.76 0.74 -9.66
N GLN A 52 -1.20 0.93 -10.86
CA GLN A 52 -0.76 -0.17 -11.73
C GLN A 52 0.35 -1.00 -11.09
N SER A 53 1.33 -0.35 -10.46
CA SER A 53 2.41 -1.05 -9.75
C SER A 53 1.89 -1.86 -8.58
N GLN A 54 0.94 -1.32 -7.80
CA GLN A 54 0.31 -2.05 -6.69
C GLN A 54 -0.49 -3.26 -7.19
N GLU A 55 -1.25 -3.09 -8.26
CA GLU A 55 -2.02 -4.19 -8.87
C GLU A 55 -1.11 -5.29 -9.42
N LYS A 56 0.03 -4.92 -10.02
CA LYS A 56 1.07 -5.87 -10.46
C LYS A 56 1.61 -6.67 -9.27
N THR A 57 2.03 -6.00 -8.20
CA THR A 57 2.52 -6.66 -6.98
C THR A 57 1.46 -7.57 -6.38
N ARG A 58 0.20 -7.13 -6.32
CA ARG A 58 -0.92 -7.96 -5.83
C ARG A 58 -1.08 -9.24 -6.66
N LYS A 59 -1.03 -9.14 -7.98
CA LYS A 59 -1.10 -10.31 -8.88
C LYS A 59 0.07 -11.26 -8.68
N GLU A 60 1.30 -10.75 -8.57
CA GLU A 60 2.49 -11.56 -8.31
C GLU A 60 2.41 -12.27 -6.97
N MET A 61 1.97 -11.57 -5.92
CA MET A 61 1.79 -12.16 -4.60
C MET A 61 0.69 -13.22 -4.58
N THR A 62 -0.40 -13.03 -5.31
CA THR A 62 -1.56 -13.96 -5.30
C THR A 62 -1.51 -15.02 -6.39
N ALA A 63 -0.48 -15.01 -7.24
CA ALA A 63 -0.27 -16.04 -8.24
C ALA A 63 -0.10 -17.41 -7.58
N LYS A 64 -0.68 -18.44 -8.19
CA LYS A 64 -0.43 -19.83 -7.79
C LYS A 64 1.07 -20.12 -7.94
N GLY A 65 1.70 -20.59 -6.87
CA GLY A 65 3.14 -20.82 -6.83
C GLY A 65 3.97 -19.57 -6.50
N SER A 66 3.37 -18.48 -5.98
CA SER A 66 4.18 -17.37 -5.48
C SER A 66 4.97 -17.83 -4.25
N PRO A 67 6.30 -17.61 -4.18
CA PRO A 67 7.11 -18.07 -3.05
C PRO A 67 6.62 -17.52 -1.70
N ALA A 68 6.08 -16.30 -1.70
CA ALA A 68 5.51 -15.69 -0.50
C ALA A 68 4.27 -16.44 0.00
N ILE A 69 3.34 -16.83 -0.89
CA ILE A 69 2.17 -17.62 -0.51
C ILE A 69 2.58 -19.05 -0.14
N GLU A 70 3.53 -19.65 -0.86
CA GLU A 70 4.04 -20.99 -0.52
C GLU A 70 4.65 -21.05 0.88
N VAL A 71 5.45 -20.03 1.27
CA VAL A 71 6.01 -19.93 2.62
C VAL A 71 4.91 -19.76 3.67
N ILE A 72 3.90 -18.92 3.41
CA ILE A 72 2.75 -18.73 4.31
C ILE A 72 1.99 -20.04 4.48
N LEU A 73 1.64 -20.71 3.38
CA LEU A 73 0.91 -21.99 3.39
C LEU A 73 1.69 -23.08 4.12
N SER A 74 2.99 -23.23 3.81
CA SER A 74 3.87 -24.20 4.47
C SER A 74 3.96 -23.95 5.98
N THR A 75 4.04 -22.69 6.40
CA THR A 75 4.07 -22.32 7.83
C THR A 75 2.77 -22.67 8.54
N LEU A 76 1.62 -22.48 7.87
CA LEU A 76 0.31 -22.81 8.42
C LEU A 76 0.09 -24.34 8.48
N GLU A 77 0.56 -25.07 7.47
CA GLU A 77 0.48 -26.54 7.42
C GLU A 77 1.32 -27.21 8.51
N VAL A 78 2.54 -26.69 8.76
CA VAL A 78 3.39 -27.16 9.86
C VAL A 78 2.73 -26.96 11.23
N LYS A 79 2.00 -25.85 11.45
CA LYS A 79 1.25 -25.65 12.70
C LYS A 79 0.13 -26.68 12.87
N HIS A 80 -0.57 -27.02 11.78
CA HIS A 80 -1.61 -28.06 11.81
C HIS A 80 -1.00 -29.43 12.12
N LEU A 81 0.13 -29.78 11.49
CA LEU A 81 0.83 -31.04 11.73
C LEU A 81 1.40 -31.17 13.15
N ILE A 82 1.91 -30.08 13.74
CA ILE A 82 2.36 -30.07 15.13
C ILE A 82 1.17 -30.27 16.07
N HIS A 83 0.02 -29.63 15.80
CA HIS A 83 -1.17 -29.82 16.63
C HIS A 83 -1.68 -31.27 16.59
N VAL A 84 -1.71 -31.90 15.41
CA VAL A 84 -2.15 -33.30 15.25
C VAL A 84 -1.17 -34.31 15.86
N ARG A 85 0.13 -34.01 15.90
CA ARG A 85 1.15 -34.89 16.52
C ARG A 85 1.26 -34.79 18.04
N VAL A 86 0.62 -33.79 18.65
CA VAL A 86 0.66 -33.55 20.11
C VAL A 86 -0.56 -34.16 20.83
N TYR A 87 -1.50 -34.75 20.09
CA TYR A 87 -2.60 -35.57 20.64
C TYR A 87 -2.42 -37.05 20.32
#